data_AF-A0A173VD80-F1
#
_entry.id   AF-A0A173VD80-F1
#
_cell.length_a   1.000
_cell.length_b   1.000
_cell.length_c   1.000
_cell.angle_alpha   90.00
_cell.angle_beta   90.00
_cell.angle_gamma   90.00
#
_symmetry.space_group_name_H-M   'P 1'
#
loop_
_entity.id
_entity.type
_entity.pdbx_description
1 polymer ?
#
loop_
_entity_poly.entity_id
_entity_poly.type
_entity_poly.pdbx_seq_one_letter_code
_entity_poly.pdbx_strand_id
1 'polypeptide(L)'
;MFMTFYNVDMEKAKNINDLLEEYERMEAIIDLFFKKDVENKELEELRRWLTVSINYFRRFQKVLSILKIKDEKINIKEAEEKEFLIEKLYLLLIENGKIRSNQKIKSINDVEIDKAVIGEPIFVVYVNEQNIDLFGNVITFYMVSSIFNAIAEDIKKDENGKKKLLFSDTDSNPMYRVYSGFLNKKEAEKEEKRVINKIEEYKEAKTLEEYLEQLREGIV
;
A
#
# COMPACT_ATOMS: atom_id res chain seq x y z
N MET A 1 9.98 10.41 -10.48
CA MET A 1 11.25 10.99 -9.98
C MET A 1 11.04 11.19 -8.50
N PHE A 2 11.37 10.15 -7.72
CA PHE A 2 11.02 10.00 -6.31
C PHE A 2 12.26 10.37 -5.49
N MET A 3 12.15 11.40 -4.65
CA MET A 3 13.20 11.97 -3.78
C MET A 3 14.60 12.16 -4.40
N THR A 4 14.87 13.35 -4.95
CA THR A 4 16.26 13.86 -4.96
C THR A 4 16.58 14.25 -3.53
N PHE A 5 17.34 13.41 -2.84
CA PHE A 5 17.78 13.70 -1.50
C PHE A 5 18.69 14.93 -1.53
N TYR A 6 18.37 15.99 -0.78
CA TYR A 6 19.41 16.92 -0.36
C TYR A 6 20.49 16.06 0.29
N ASN A 7 21.77 16.24 -0.11
CA ASN A 7 22.96 15.44 0.25
C ASN A 7 23.17 15.21 1.77
N VAL A 8 22.21 14.57 2.44
CA VAL A 8 22.47 13.73 3.60
C VAL A 8 23.17 12.54 3.00
N ASP A 9 24.38 12.28 3.49
CA ASP A 9 25.28 11.28 2.95
C ASP A 9 24.73 9.88 3.28
N MET A 10 23.63 9.49 2.61
CA MET A 10 22.91 8.24 2.85
C MET A 10 23.82 7.03 2.69
N GLU A 11 24.89 7.18 1.90
CA GLU A 11 25.94 6.17 1.73
C GLU A 11 26.74 5.89 3.01
N LYS A 12 26.68 6.76 4.03
CA LYS A 12 27.35 6.57 5.32
C LYS A 12 26.46 6.00 6.43
N ALA A 13 25.14 6.09 6.28
CA ALA A 13 24.23 5.54 7.28
C ALA A 13 24.29 4.00 7.25
N LYS A 14 24.25 3.36 8.42
CA LYS A 14 24.40 1.90 8.50
C LYS A 14 23.06 1.16 8.51
N ASN A 15 21.99 1.87 8.83
CA ASN A 15 20.64 1.35 8.99
C ASN A 15 19.61 2.49 8.87
N ILE A 16 18.32 2.18 8.93
CA ILE A 16 17.24 3.16 8.77
C ILE A 16 17.13 4.09 9.98
N ASN A 17 17.42 3.61 11.20
CA ASN A 17 17.44 4.48 12.38
C ASN A 17 18.51 5.57 12.28
N ASP A 18 19.72 5.23 11.81
CA ASP A 18 20.80 6.19 11.59
C ASP A 18 20.35 7.29 10.60
N LEU A 19 19.64 6.91 9.52
CA LEU A 19 19.07 7.88 8.59
C LEU A 19 18.04 8.76 9.27
N LEU A 20 17.09 8.20 10.01
CA LEU A 20 16.07 8.99 10.69
C LEU A 20 16.70 10.01 11.65
N GLU A 21 17.66 9.59 12.47
CA GLU A 21 18.34 10.46 13.44
C GLU A 21 19.08 11.61 12.75
N GLU A 22 19.75 11.36 11.62
CA GLU A 22 20.47 12.41 10.89
C GLU A 22 19.49 13.41 10.23
N TYR A 23 18.35 12.95 9.73
CA TYR A 23 17.32 13.84 9.18
C TYR A 23 16.65 14.69 10.27
N GLU A 24 16.30 14.10 11.42
CA GLU A 24 15.77 14.82 12.57
C GLU A 24 16.78 15.84 13.11
N ARG A 25 18.08 15.49 13.11
CA ARG A 25 19.15 16.45 13.46
C ARG A 25 19.23 17.60 12.47
N MET A 26 19.13 17.32 11.17
CA MET A 26 19.14 18.35 10.13
C MET A 26 17.95 19.30 10.26
N GLU A 27 16.75 18.78 10.52
CA GLU A 27 15.55 19.56 10.81
C GLU A 27 15.76 20.47 12.03
N ALA A 28 16.29 19.94 13.13
CA ALA A 28 16.58 20.71 14.33
C ALA A 28 17.62 21.82 14.11
N ILE A 29 18.67 21.57 13.31
CA ILE A 29 19.66 22.58 12.94
C ILE A 29 19.00 23.70 12.13
N ILE A 30 18.17 23.36 11.15
CA ILE A 30 17.45 24.34 10.34
C ILE A 30 16.52 25.20 11.22
N ASP A 31 15.79 24.58 12.15
CA ASP A 31 14.94 25.29 13.10
C ASP A 31 15.72 26.20 14.06
N LEU A 32 16.95 25.82 14.42
CA LEU A 32 17.82 26.62 15.29
C LEU A 32 18.35 27.87 14.59
N PHE A 33 18.80 27.73 13.33
CA PHE A 33 19.46 28.82 12.61
C PHE A 33 18.49 29.69 11.79
N PHE A 34 17.35 29.15 11.38
CA PHE A 34 16.38 29.84 10.53
C PHE A 34 15.00 29.85 11.17
N LYS A 35 14.56 31.02 11.62
CA LYS A 35 13.21 31.18 12.17
C LYS A 35 12.14 30.87 11.10
N LYS A 36 10.97 30.42 11.54
CA LYS A 36 9.85 30.02 10.66
C LYS A 36 9.21 31.20 9.92
N ASP A 37 9.41 32.43 10.38
CA ASP A 37 8.90 33.66 9.77
C ASP A 37 9.82 34.23 8.67
N VAL A 38 10.92 33.54 8.35
CA VAL A 38 11.78 33.92 7.23
C VAL A 38 11.14 33.47 5.92
N GLU A 39 10.65 34.44 5.13
CA GLU A 39 10.16 34.19 3.77
C GLU A 39 11.33 33.81 2.85
N ASN A 40 11.59 32.51 2.74
CA ASN A 40 12.57 31.95 1.83
C ASN A 40 12.03 30.65 1.24
N LYS A 41 11.73 30.68 -0.06
CA LYS A 41 11.14 29.56 -0.78
C LYS A 41 12.00 28.29 -0.76
N GLU A 42 13.33 28.42 -0.87
CA GLU A 42 14.24 27.27 -0.82
C GLU A 42 14.24 26.62 0.57
N LEU A 43 14.17 27.45 1.62
CA LEU A 43 14.08 26.99 3.00
C LEU A 43 12.73 26.30 3.27
N GLU A 44 11.63 26.84 2.77
CA GLU A 44 10.31 26.21 2.84
C GLU A 44 10.28 24.86 2.12
N GLU A 45 10.83 24.78 0.91
CA GLU A 45 10.96 23.54 0.15
C GLU A 45 11.82 22.51 0.89
N LEU A 46 12.94 22.94 1.48
CA LEU A 46 13.82 22.07 2.28
C LEU A 46 13.11 21.55 3.53
N ARG A 47 12.39 22.41 4.26
CA ARG A 47 11.62 22.03 5.45
C ARG A 47 10.54 21.01 5.11
N ARG A 48 9.80 21.25 4.02
CA ARG A 48 8.80 20.31 3.51
C ARG A 48 9.43 18.98 3.13
N TRP A 49 10.55 19.00 2.42
CA TRP A 49 11.27 17.79 2.03
C TRP A 49 11.76 16.98 3.25
N LEU A 50 12.33 17.65 4.26
CA LEU A 50 12.75 17.00 5.50
C LEU A 50 11.57 16.35 6.22
N THR A 51 10.48 17.09 6.39
CA THR A 51 9.29 16.58 7.08
C THR A 51 8.72 15.34 6.37
N VAL A 52 8.63 15.37 5.04
CA VAL A 52 8.19 14.21 4.23
C VAL A 52 9.12 13.01 4.42
N SER A 53 10.44 13.24 4.38
CA SER A 53 11.46 12.18 4.51
C SER A 53 11.47 11.55 5.91
N ILE A 54 11.44 12.37 6.96
CA ILE A 54 11.36 11.93 8.36
C ILE A 54 10.11 11.07 8.58
N ASN A 55 8.96 11.54 8.08
CA ASN A 55 7.71 10.80 8.23
C ASN A 55 7.74 9.48 7.46
N TYR A 56 8.36 9.42 6.28
CA TYR A 56 8.59 8.17 5.57
C TYR A 56 9.43 7.19 6.42
N PHE A 57 10.58 7.60 6.93
CA PHE A 57 11.43 6.71 7.73
C PHE A 57 10.75 6.23 9.02
N ARG A 58 9.92 7.08 9.67
CA ARG A 58 9.08 6.66 10.81
C ARG A 58 8.05 5.60 10.41
N ARG A 59 7.40 5.74 9.26
CA ARG A 59 6.48 4.71 8.73
C ARG A 59 7.22 3.42 8.44
N PHE A 60 8.41 3.54 7.83
CA PHE A 60 9.27 2.40 7.55
C PHE A 60 9.66 1.64 8.82
N GLN A 61 10.10 2.33 9.88
CA GLN A 61 10.38 1.68 11.17
C GLN A 61 9.16 0.92 11.73
N LYS A 62 7.95 1.49 11.64
CA LYS A 62 6.73 0.79 12.07
C LYS A 62 6.49 -0.49 11.25
N VAL A 63 6.75 -0.45 9.94
CA VAL A 63 6.66 -1.63 9.06
C VAL A 63 7.68 -2.69 9.46
N LEU A 64 8.94 -2.32 9.71
CA LEU A 64 9.96 -3.26 10.20
C LEU A 64 9.56 -3.89 11.53
N SER A 65 9.02 -3.09 12.45
CA SER A 65 8.58 -3.53 13.77
C SER A 65 7.43 -4.56 13.69
N ILE A 66 6.36 -4.27 12.92
CA ILE A 66 5.21 -5.18 12.80
C ILE A 66 5.60 -6.50 12.13
N LEU A 67 6.55 -6.44 11.20
CA LEU A 67 7.10 -7.61 10.49
C LEU A 67 8.24 -8.31 11.23
N LYS A 68 8.69 -7.75 12.37
CA LYS A 68 9.82 -8.25 13.17
C LYS A 68 11.12 -8.38 12.38
N ILE A 69 11.33 -7.49 11.41
CA ILE A 69 12.57 -7.42 10.62
C ILE A 69 13.57 -6.55 11.37
N LYS A 70 14.82 -7.02 11.47
CA LYS A 70 15.91 -6.27 12.10
C LYS A 70 16.49 -5.27 11.12
N ASP A 71 16.54 -4.01 11.53
CA ASP A 71 17.04 -2.87 10.74
C ASP A 71 18.53 -2.99 10.36
N GLU A 72 19.36 -3.54 11.26
CA GLU A 72 20.81 -3.72 11.08
C GLU A 72 21.23 -4.52 9.83
N LYS A 73 20.27 -5.18 9.15
CA LYS A 73 20.50 -6.00 7.96
C LYS A 73 20.05 -5.34 6.65
N ILE A 74 19.51 -4.12 6.72
CA ILE A 74 18.89 -3.47 5.57
C ILE A 74 19.96 -2.68 4.79
N ASN A 75 20.08 -2.98 3.50
CA ASN A 75 20.84 -2.15 2.58
C ASN A 75 20.00 -0.92 2.21
N ILE A 76 20.53 0.28 2.42
CA ILE A 76 19.82 1.53 2.14
C ILE A 76 19.45 1.66 0.66
N LYS A 77 20.32 1.23 -0.27
CA LYS A 77 20.01 1.26 -1.71
C LYS A 77 18.86 0.33 -2.06
N GLU A 78 18.81 -0.86 -1.44
CA GLU A 78 17.66 -1.76 -1.59
C GLU A 78 16.39 -1.17 -0.97
N ALA A 79 16.51 -0.44 0.13
CA ALA A 79 15.38 0.20 0.78
C ALA A 79 14.77 1.33 -0.07
N GLU A 80 15.58 2.11 -0.77
CA GLU A 80 15.11 3.11 -1.75
C GLU A 80 14.30 2.45 -2.87
N GLU A 81 14.78 1.34 -3.44
CA GLU A 81 14.07 0.59 -4.48
C GLU A 81 12.73 0.01 -3.99
N LYS A 82 12.58 -0.20 -2.67
CA LYS A 82 11.38 -0.75 -2.04
C LYS A 82 10.48 0.30 -1.37
N GLU A 83 10.73 1.61 -1.57
CA GLU A 83 9.94 2.71 -0.97
C GLU A 83 8.43 2.50 -1.12
N PHE A 84 7.98 2.26 -2.36
CA PHE A 84 6.56 2.08 -2.66
C PHE A 84 5.96 0.85 -1.98
N LEU A 85 6.75 -0.23 -1.85
CA LEU A 85 6.31 -1.43 -1.14
C LEU A 85 6.19 -1.17 0.36
N ILE A 86 7.13 -0.43 0.95
CA ILE A 86 7.08 -0.06 2.38
C ILE A 86 5.85 0.77 2.67
N GLU A 87 5.56 1.79 1.87
CA GLU A 87 4.37 2.63 2.04
C GLU A 87 3.07 1.85 1.86
N LYS A 88 3.04 0.96 0.86
CA LYS A 88 1.93 0.02 0.67
C LYS A 88 1.70 -0.83 1.93
N LEU A 89 2.76 -1.41 2.48
CA LEU A 89 2.68 -2.24 3.68
C LEU A 89 2.27 -1.42 4.91
N TYR A 90 2.73 -0.18 5.02
CA TYR A 90 2.30 0.73 6.08
C TYR A 90 0.78 0.93 6.04
N LEU A 91 0.25 1.31 4.89
CA LEU A 91 -1.18 1.55 4.74
C LEU A 91 -2.01 0.29 5.01
N LEU A 92 -1.58 -0.86 4.49
CA LEU A 92 -2.32 -2.11 4.64
C LEU A 92 -2.28 -2.66 6.07
N LEU A 93 -1.09 -2.71 6.69
CA LEU A 93 -0.85 -3.46 7.93
C LEU A 93 -0.96 -2.60 9.19
N ILE A 94 -0.76 -1.29 9.10
CA ILE A 94 -0.72 -0.38 10.25
C ILE A 94 -1.95 0.53 10.27
N GLU A 95 -2.26 1.18 9.14
CA GLU A 95 -3.46 2.03 9.04
C GLU A 95 -4.74 1.22 8.80
N ASN A 96 -4.64 -0.08 8.51
CA ASN A 96 -5.77 -0.93 8.10
C ASN A 96 -6.56 -0.31 6.91
N GLY A 97 -5.82 0.36 6.03
CA GLY A 97 -6.33 1.03 4.84
C GLY A 97 -6.80 0.05 3.78
N LYS A 98 -7.57 0.58 2.83
CA LYS A 98 -8.06 -0.14 1.65
C LYS A 98 -7.46 0.55 0.45
N ILE A 99 -6.79 -0.21 -0.41
CA ILE A 99 -6.11 0.34 -1.58
C ILE A 99 -6.88 -0.06 -2.83
N ARG A 100 -7.25 0.93 -3.64
CA ARG A 100 -7.80 0.73 -4.97
C ARG A 100 -6.69 0.47 -5.97
N SER A 101 -6.94 -0.48 -6.86
CA SER A 101 -6.14 -0.76 -8.05
C SER A 101 -7.05 -0.85 -9.26
N ASN A 102 -6.72 -0.07 -10.29
CA ASN A 102 -7.41 -0.11 -11.58
C ASN A 102 -6.87 -1.25 -12.49
N GLN A 103 -6.16 -2.23 -11.91
CA GLN A 103 -5.69 -3.39 -12.66
C GLN A 103 -6.89 -4.24 -13.10
N LYS A 104 -6.99 -4.49 -14.40
CA LYS A 104 -8.06 -5.33 -14.96
C LYS A 104 -7.85 -6.79 -14.57
N ILE A 105 -8.82 -7.37 -13.87
CA ILE A 105 -8.85 -8.78 -13.49
C ILE A 105 -9.77 -9.52 -14.44
N LYS A 106 -9.20 -10.36 -15.31
CA LYS A 106 -9.99 -11.08 -16.32
C LYS A 106 -10.70 -12.33 -15.78
N SER A 107 -10.22 -12.88 -14.68
CA SER A 107 -10.80 -14.10 -14.11
C SER A 107 -10.38 -14.38 -12.67
N ILE A 108 -11.23 -15.08 -11.92
CA ILE A 108 -10.89 -15.68 -10.63
C ILE A 108 -11.28 -17.17 -10.64
N ASN A 109 -10.45 -18.00 -10.02
CA ASN A 109 -10.72 -19.42 -9.82
C ASN A 109 -11.33 -19.66 -8.44
N ASP A 110 -12.09 -20.76 -8.31
CA ASP A 110 -12.50 -21.31 -7.01
C ASP A 110 -13.40 -20.37 -6.18
N VAL A 111 -14.24 -19.60 -6.86
CA VAL A 111 -15.24 -18.74 -6.20
C VAL A 111 -16.51 -19.54 -5.95
N GLU A 112 -17.04 -19.48 -4.73
CA GLU A 112 -18.38 -19.97 -4.39
C GLU A 112 -19.43 -19.09 -5.09
N ILE A 113 -19.70 -19.42 -6.35
CA ILE A 113 -20.69 -18.74 -7.18
C ILE A 113 -21.95 -19.59 -7.20
N ASP A 114 -22.82 -19.30 -6.24
CA ASP A 114 -24.15 -19.92 -6.22
C ASP A 114 -25.16 -19.16 -7.08
N LYS A 115 -24.88 -17.90 -7.49
CA LYS A 115 -25.89 -17.01 -8.10
C LYS A 115 -25.41 -16.05 -9.21
N ALA A 116 -24.21 -16.20 -9.79
CA ALA A 116 -23.82 -15.27 -10.86
C ALA A 116 -24.67 -15.49 -12.12
N VAL A 117 -25.22 -14.41 -12.66
CA VAL A 117 -25.96 -14.37 -13.92
C VAL A 117 -25.08 -13.71 -14.97
N ILE A 118 -24.92 -14.38 -16.11
CA ILE A 118 -24.11 -13.85 -17.22
C ILE A 118 -24.72 -12.56 -17.75
N GLY A 119 -23.87 -11.55 -18.00
CA GLY A 119 -24.27 -10.22 -18.46
C GLY A 119 -24.73 -9.28 -17.35
N GLU A 120 -24.81 -9.74 -16.09
CA GLU A 120 -25.18 -8.90 -14.95
C GLU A 120 -23.95 -8.43 -14.15
N PRO A 121 -24.05 -7.27 -13.46
CA PRO A 121 -23.04 -6.83 -12.52
C PRO A 121 -22.83 -7.86 -11.41
N ILE A 122 -21.56 -8.15 -11.12
CA ILE A 122 -21.20 -9.05 -10.03
C ILE A 122 -20.27 -8.35 -9.04
N PHE A 123 -20.56 -8.55 -7.76
CA PHE A 123 -19.67 -8.20 -6.67
C PHE A 123 -19.00 -9.46 -6.15
N VAL A 124 -17.67 -9.50 -6.22
CA VAL A 124 -16.88 -10.66 -5.79
C VAL A 124 -15.93 -10.24 -4.69
N VAL A 125 -15.93 -10.99 -3.60
CA VAL A 125 -14.96 -10.88 -2.52
C VAL A 125 -14.22 -12.20 -2.42
N TYR A 126 -12.91 -12.15 -2.26
CA TYR A 126 -12.08 -13.34 -2.09
C TYR A 126 -10.84 -13.03 -1.27
N VAL A 127 -10.35 -14.04 -0.55
CA VAL A 127 -9.04 -14.00 0.12
C VAL A 127 -7.99 -14.66 -0.78
N ASN A 128 -6.84 -14.00 -0.92
CA ASN A 128 -5.68 -14.60 -1.56
C ASN A 128 -4.44 -14.47 -0.69
N GLU A 129 -3.70 -15.57 -0.57
CA GLU A 129 -2.37 -15.58 0.05
C GLU A 129 -1.34 -15.04 -0.94
N GLN A 130 -0.38 -14.26 -0.44
CA GLN A 130 0.76 -13.79 -1.20
C GLN A 130 2.02 -13.84 -0.35
N ASN A 131 3.14 -14.10 -1.01
CA ASN A 131 4.46 -14.02 -0.42
C ASN A 131 5.20 -12.85 -1.08
N ILE A 132 5.78 -11.98 -0.26
CA ILE A 132 6.69 -10.92 -0.73
C ILE A 132 8.07 -11.14 -0.12
N ASP A 133 9.09 -10.76 -0.88
CA ASP A 133 10.45 -10.64 -0.38
C ASP A 133 10.73 -9.19 0.05
N LEU A 134 11.08 -9.02 1.32
CA LEU A 134 11.47 -7.74 1.90
C LEU A 134 12.77 -7.92 2.69
N PHE A 135 13.87 -7.39 2.16
CA PHE A 135 15.21 -7.47 2.76
C PHE A 135 15.65 -8.91 3.05
N GLY A 136 15.41 -9.81 2.09
CA GLY A 136 15.72 -11.24 2.22
C GLY A 136 14.79 -12.02 3.16
N ASN A 137 13.71 -11.42 3.64
CA ASN A 137 12.69 -12.09 4.43
C ASN A 137 11.47 -12.37 3.54
N VAL A 138 11.06 -13.63 3.49
CA VAL A 138 9.79 -14.02 2.85
C VAL A 138 8.67 -13.79 3.85
N ILE A 139 7.77 -12.86 3.53
CA ILE A 139 6.62 -12.51 4.35
C ILE A 139 5.37 -13.02 3.66
N THR A 140 4.61 -13.86 4.36
CA THR A 140 3.28 -14.27 3.94
C THR A 140 2.25 -13.27 4.43
N PHE A 141 1.39 -12.78 3.53
CA PHE A 141 0.25 -11.95 3.85
C PHE A 141 -1.00 -12.44 3.13
N TYR A 142 -2.15 -12.12 3.71
CA TYR A 142 -3.46 -12.47 3.21
C TYR A 142 -4.16 -11.19 2.78
N MET A 143 -4.51 -11.10 1.50
CA MET A 143 -5.29 -9.98 0.99
C MET A 143 -6.75 -10.35 0.87
N VAL A 144 -7.61 -9.49 1.42
CA VAL A 144 -9.04 -9.52 1.12
C VAL A 144 -9.26 -8.59 -0.05
N SER A 145 -9.78 -9.14 -1.14
CA SER A 145 -9.95 -8.44 -2.40
C SER A 145 -11.42 -8.36 -2.77
N SER A 146 -11.84 -7.18 -3.20
CA SER A 146 -13.20 -6.90 -3.64
C SER A 146 -13.15 -6.35 -5.07
N ILE A 147 -13.93 -6.92 -5.97
CA ILE A 147 -14.04 -6.44 -7.36
C ILE A 147 -15.35 -5.69 -7.52
N PHE A 148 -15.23 -4.46 -8.04
CA PHE A 148 -16.35 -3.58 -8.33
C PHE A 148 -16.51 -3.40 -9.84
N ASN A 149 -17.75 -3.16 -10.26
CA ASN A 149 -18.16 -2.91 -11.65
C ASN A 149 -17.84 -4.05 -12.63
N ALA A 150 -17.48 -5.23 -12.15
CA ALA A 150 -17.29 -6.39 -13.02
C ALA A 150 -18.65 -6.89 -13.52
N ILE A 151 -18.66 -7.36 -14.76
CA ILE A 151 -19.79 -8.06 -15.36
C ILE A 151 -19.38 -9.51 -15.54
N ALA A 152 -20.24 -10.43 -15.13
CA ALA A 152 -19.99 -11.86 -15.34
C ALA A 152 -20.08 -12.17 -16.84
N GLU A 153 -18.96 -12.56 -17.45
CA GLU A 153 -18.90 -12.86 -18.89
C GLU A 153 -19.17 -14.35 -19.15
N ASP A 154 -18.55 -15.24 -18.37
CA ASP A 154 -18.67 -16.67 -18.54
C ASP A 154 -18.27 -17.42 -17.26
N ILE A 155 -18.78 -18.65 -17.08
CA ILE A 155 -18.40 -19.54 -15.98
C ILE A 155 -17.91 -20.85 -16.60
N LYS A 156 -16.59 -21.04 -16.57
CA LYS A 156 -15.94 -22.27 -17.03
C LYS A 156 -15.74 -23.22 -15.86
N LYS A 157 -15.67 -24.53 -16.14
CA LYS A 157 -15.21 -25.53 -15.18
C LYS A 157 -13.84 -26.03 -15.64
N ASP A 158 -12.89 -26.15 -14.71
CA ASP A 158 -11.64 -26.84 -14.98
C ASP A 158 -11.83 -28.37 -14.94
N GLU A 159 -10.76 -29.11 -15.27
CA GLU A 159 -10.75 -30.58 -15.30
C GLU A 159 -11.07 -31.21 -13.94
N ASN A 160 -10.90 -30.47 -12.84
CA ASN A 160 -11.20 -30.90 -11.48
C ASN A 160 -12.59 -30.46 -11.01
N GLY A 161 -13.40 -29.87 -11.90
CA GLY A 161 -14.74 -29.38 -11.60
C GLY A 161 -14.79 -28.03 -10.87
N LYS A 162 -13.64 -27.36 -10.65
CA LYS A 162 -13.61 -26.03 -10.04
C LYS A 162 -14.11 -25.00 -11.03
N LYS A 163 -14.97 -24.09 -10.55
CA LYS A 163 -15.51 -23.01 -11.36
C LYS A 163 -14.47 -21.90 -11.52
N LYS A 164 -14.32 -21.40 -12.73
CA LYS A 164 -13.57 -20.20 -13.09
C LYS A 164 -14.53 -19.18 -13.66
N LEU A 165 -14.64 -18.04 -13.00
CA LEU A 165 -15.46 -16.92 -13.46
C LEU A 165 -14.61 -15.98 -14.30
N LEU A 166 -15.10 -15.65 -15.48
CA LEU A 166 -14.53 -14.65 -16.36
C LEU A 166 -15.29 -13.33 -16.19
N PHE A 167 -14.55 -12.23 -16.21
CA PHE A 167 -15.07 -10.89 -16.03
C PHE A 167 -14.85 -10.04 -17.27
N SER A 168 -15.85 -9.23 -17.58
CA SER A 168 -15.74 -8.09 -18.47
C SER A 168 -16.07 -6.79 -17.70
N ASP A 169 -15.90 -5.66 -18.36
CA ASP A 169 -16.26 -4.33 -17.87
C ASP A 169 -16.82 -3.46 -19.01
N THR A 170 -17.32 -2.28 -18.68
CA THR A 170 -17.73 -1.28 -19.68
C THR A 170 -16.83 -0.07 -19.62
N ASP A 171 -16.65 0.63 -20.74
CA ASP A 171 -15.90 1.88 -20.78
C ASP A 171 -16.53 2.97 -19.90
N SER A 172 -17.86 2.95 -19.77
CA SER A 172 -18.61 3.89 -18.94
C SER A 172 -18.49 3.63 -17.43
N ASN A 173 -18.19 2.40 -17.02
CA ASN A 173 -18.07 2.02 -15.62
C ASN A 173 -16.97 0.94 -15.48
N PRO A 174 -15.68 1.34 -15.59
CA PRO A 174 -14.59 0.40 -15.63
C PRO A 174 -14.48 -0.37 -14.32
N MET A 175 -14.05 -1.63 -14.44
CA MET A 175 -13.79 -2.49 -13.30
C MET A 175 -12.58 -2.00 -12.52
N TYR A 176 -12.66 -2.10 -11.19
CA TYR A 176 -11.53 -1.89 -10.31
C TYR A 176 -11.55 -2.89 -9.15
N ARG A 177 -10.37 -3.14 -8.59
CA ARG A 177 -10.18 -3.96 -7.39
C ARG A 177 -9.85 -3.06 -6.23
N VAL A 178 -10.37 -3.41 -5.06
CA VAL A 178 -9.98 -2.82 -3.79
C VAL A 178 -9.50 -3.93 -2.89
N TYR A 179 -8.42 -3.69 -2.15
CA TYR A 179 -7.87 -4.71 -1.26
C TYR A 179 -7.37 -4.14 0.06
N SER A 180 -7.52 -4.96 1.09
CA SER A 180 -6.93 -4.80 2.42
C SER A 180 -5.97 -5.94 2.69
N GLY A 181 -5.03 -5.78 3.64
CA GLY A 181 -3.95 -6.73 3.88
C GLY A 181 -3.86 -7.14 5.35
N PHE A 182 -3.56 -8.41 5.61
CA PHE A 182 -3.50 -9.00 6.94
C PHE A 182 -2.33 -9.96 7.06
N LEU A 183 -1.70 -10.02 8.24
CA LEU A 183 -0.68 -11.04 8.54
C LEU A 183 -1.30 -12.36 9.02
N ASN A 184 -2.56 -12.35 9.43
CA ASN A 184 -3.26 -13.52 9.94
C ASN A 184 -4.41 -13.94 9.01
N LYS A 185 -4.39 -15.20 8.57
CA LYS A 185 -5.43 -15.76 7.69
C LYS A 185 -6.84 -15.64 8.29
N LYS A 186 -7.00 -15.93 9.58
CA LYS A 186 -8.32 -15.86 10.24
C LYS A 186 -8.85 -14.43 10.32
N GLU A 187 -7.98 -13.42 10.36
CA GLU A 187 -8.41 -12.02 10.32
C GLU A 187 -8.87 -11.63 8.92
N ALA A 188 -8.13 -12.08 7.89
CA ALA A 188 -8.55 -11.91 6.49
C ALA A 188 -9.91 -12.57 6.21
N GLU A 189 -10.11 -13.83 6.62
CA GLU A 189 -11.38 -14.55 6.46
C GLU A 189 -12.55 -13.88 7.24
N LYS A 190 -12.25 -13.21 8.36
CA LYS A 190 -13.26 -12.42 9.09
C LYS A 190 -13.60 -11.15 8.34
N GLU A 191 -12.61 -10.46 7.77
CA GLU A 191 -12.83 -9.24 7.00
C GLU A 191 -13.56 -9.54 5.69
N GLU A 192 -13.23 -10.63 4.98
CA GLU A 192 -13.95 -11.12 3.79
C GLU A 192 -15.47 -11.15 4.00
N LYS A 193 -15.91 -11.72 5.12
CA LYS A 193 -17.34 -11.80 5.49
C LYS A 193 -17.96 -10.45 5.85
N ARG A 194 -17.14 -9.44 6.16
CA ARG A 194 -17.56 -8.11 6.61
C ARG A 194 -17.49 -7.05 5.52
N VAL A 195 -16.81 -7.31 4.40
CA VAL A 195 -16.69 -6.37 3.28
C VAL A 195 -18.04 -5.82 2.86
N ILE A 196 -19.07 -6.67 2.73
CA ILE A 196 -20.40 -6.25 2.30
C ILE A 196 -21.04 -5.23 3.26
N ASN A 197 -20.76 -5.34 4.56
CA ASN A 197 -21.25 -4.42 5.58
C ASN A 197 -20.46 -3.10 5.60
N LYS A 198 -19.27 -3.09 4.98
CA LYS A 198 -18.37 -1.94 4.87
C LYS A 198 -18.19 -1.51 3.42
N ILE A 199 -19.17 -1.79 2.56
CA ILE A 199 -18.99 -1.67 1.12
C ILE A 199 -18.61 -0.25 0.67
N GLU A 200 -19.14 0.78 1.35
CA GLU A 200 -18.82 2.17 1.07
C GLU A 200 -17.35 2.50 1.38
N GLU A 201 -16.77 1.97 2.49
CA GLU A 201 -15.34 2.13 2.77
C GLU A 201 -14.45 1.55 1.66
N TYR A 202 -14.89 0.44 1.05
CA TYR A 202 -14.16 -0.16 -0.07
C TYR A 202 -14.38 0.63 -1.36
N LYS A 203 -15.59 1.12 -1.66
CA LYS A 203 -15.84 1.94 -2.85
C LYS A 203 -15.09 3.27 -2.84
N GLU A 204 -14.98 3.89 -1.66
CA GLU A 204 -14.29 5.17 -1.47
C GLU A 204 -12.75 5.03 -1.34
N ALA A 205 -12.24 3.80 -1.41
CA ALA A 205 -10.81 3.53 -1.35
C ALA A 205 -10.05 4.25 -2.46
N LYS A 206 -8.93 4.87 -2.08
CA LYS A 206 -8.06 5.60 -2.98
C LYS A 206 -6.96 4.69 -3.52
N THR A 207 -6.35 5.10 -4.62
CA THR A 207 -5.12 4.51 -5.12
C THR A 207 -3.98 4.77 -4.14
N LEU A 208 -2.91 3.98 -4.24
CA LEU A 208 -1.75 4.15 -3.37
C LEU A 208 -1.12 5.53 -3.58
N GLU A 209 -1.06 5.99 -4.82
CA GLU A 209 -0.56 7.30 -5.22
C GLU A 209 -1.37 8.43 -4.55
N GLU A 210 -2.70 8.37 -4.58
CA GLU A 210 -3.57 9.36 -3.91
C GLU A 210 -3.40 9.38 -2.38
N TYR A 211 -3.17 8.21 -1.75
CA TYR A 211 -2.84 8.16 -0.32
C TYR A 211 -1.49 8.81 -0.04
N LEU A 212 -0.49 8.53 -0.88
CA LEU A 212 0.85 9.11 -0.75
C LEU A 212 0.83 10.63 -0.93
N GLU A 213 0.02 11.14 -1.86
CA GLU A 213 -0.21 12.57 -2.03
C GLU A 213 -0.81 13.20 -0.77
N GLN A 214 -1.84 12.59 -0.17
CA GLN A 214 -2.44 13.09 1.07
C GLN A 214 -1.49 13.08 2.25
N LEU A 215 -0.65 12.04 2.39
CA LEU A 215 0.39 11.98 3.40
C LEU A 215 1.45 13.10 3.21
N ARG A 216 1.61 13.63 1.99
CA ARG A 216 2.53 14.73 1.67
C ARG A 216 1.87 16.12 1.75
N GLU A 217 0.57 16.22 1.51
CA GLU A 217 -0.18 17.47 1.57
C GLU A 217 -0.60 17.83 3.00
N GLY A 218 -0.88 16.85 3.86
CA GLY A 218 -1.18 17.09 5.28
C GLY A 218 -0.01 17.62 6.12
N ILE A 219 1.11 17.95 5.47
CA ILE A 219 2.34 18.49 6.07
C ILE A 219 2.40 20.04 5.91
N VAL A 220 1.42 20.67 5.26
CA VAL A 220 1.30 22.14 5.08
C VAL A 220 0.55 22.79 6.23
#